data_AF-A0A9P0IVL5-F1
#
_entry.id   AF-A0A9P0IVL5-F1
#
_cell.length_a   1.000
_cell.length_b   1.000
_cell.length_c   1.000
_cell.angle_alpha   90.00
_cell.angle_beta   90.00
_cell.angle_gamma   90.00
#
_symmetry.space_group_name_H-M   'P 1'
#
loop_
_entity.id
_entity.type
_entity.pdbx_description
1 polymer ?
#
loop_
_entity_poly.entity_id
_entity_poly.type
_entity_poly.pdbx_seq_one_letter_code
_entity_poly.pdbx_strand_id
1 'polypeptide(L)'
;MEFDNGSNGFQIQSNQLNEAPLKKRIRSGANARERDRTQSVNSAFDVLRAMIPIDPPDRKLSKIETLQLATKYISHLSQILTPGNDSKQEHSFYDVCIYCLTN
;
A
#
# COMPACT_ATOMS: atom_id res chain seq x y z
N MET A 1 6.63 12.19 81.16
CA MET A 1 7.04 10.94 80.48
C MET A 1 7.23 11.31 79.03
N GLU A 2 8.46 11.64 78.67
CA GLU A 2 8.85 11.95 77.28
C GLU A 2 9.04 10.65 76.52
N PHE A 3 8.54 10.59 75.28
CA PHE A 3 9.21 9.86 74.21
C PHE A 3 9.02 10.67 72.92
N ASP A 4 10.08 11.41 72.61
CA ASP A 4 10.37 11.99 71.29
C ASP A 4 10.72 10.83 70.34
N ASN A 5 10.15 10.80 69.13
CA ASN A 5 10.80 10.13 68.00
C ASN A 5 10.15 10.47 66.64
N GLY A 6 10.80 11.37 65.93
CA GLY A 6 11.08 11.18 64.51
C GLY A 6 10.05 11.71 63.51
N SER A 7 10.15 13.00 63.20
CA SER A 7 9.92 13.45 61.83
C SER A 7 11.03 12.90 60.92
N ASN A 8 10.66 12.38 59.74
CA ASN A 8 11.38 12.41 58.44
C ASN A 8 11.14 11.14 57.63
N GLY A 9 10.00 11.07 56.94
CA GLY A 9 9.76 10.16 55.82
C GLY A 9 9.79 10.94 54.52
N PHE A 10 10.98 11.10 53.94
CA PHE A 10 11.23 11.71 52.64
C PHE A 10 10.52 10.90 51.53
N GLN A 11 9.85 11.63 50.66
CA GLN A 11 9.10 11.27 49.47
C GLN A 11 9.69 10.13 48.62
N ILE A 12 8.87 9.14 48.26
CA ILE A 12 8.99 8.43 46.98
C ILE A 12 7.63 8.52 46.28
N GLN A 13 7.54 9.48 45.36
CA GLN A 13 6.49 9.56 44.36
C GLN A 13 6.55 8.31 43.47
N SER A 14 5.67 7.33 43.69
CA SER A 14 5.26 6.44 42.61
C SER A 14 4.19 7.16 41.80
N ASN A 15 4.65 8.08 40.94
CA ASN A 15 3.82 8.70 39.93
C ASN A 15 3.38 7.60 38.95
N GLN A 16 2.25 6.93 39.24
CA GLN A 16 1.56 6.10 38.27
C GLN A 16 0.91 7.02 37.22
N LEU A 17 1.74 7.71 36.43
CA LEU A 17 1.28 8.39 35.23
C LEU A 17 0.85 7.31 34.25
N ASN A 18 -0.47 7.09 34.18
CA ASN A 18 -1.20 6.91 32.94
C ASN A 18 -0.33 6.46 31.74
N GLU A 19 0.08 5.19 31.73
CA GLU A 19 0.79 4.55 30.63
C GLU A 19 -0.15 4.26 29.43
N ALA A 20 -1.46 4.16 29.70
CA ALA A 20 -2.47 3.79 28.71
C ALA A 20 -2.71 4.85 27.60
N PRO A 21 -2.74 6.17 27.88
CA PRO A 21 -2.93 7.20 26.84
C PRO A 21 -1.71 7.37 25.93
N LEU A 22 -0.49 7.24 26.44
CA LEU A 22 0.73 7.44 25.66
C LEU A 22 0.94 6.30 24.64
N LYS A 23 0.74 5.05 25.07
CA LYS A 23 0.77 3.87 24.18
C LYS A 23 -0.28 3.96 23.07
N LYS A 24 -1.49 4.47 23.38
CA LYS A 24 -2.54 4.72 22.38
C LYS A 24 -2.14 5.80 21.37
N ARG A 25 -1.52 6.90 21.81
CA ARG A 25 -1.02 7.98 20.93
C ARG A 25 0.09 7.50 20.01
N ILE A 26 1.06 6.74 20.52
CA ILE A 26 2.15 6.16 19.71
C ILE A 26 1.58 5.20 18.66
N ARG A 27 0.66 4.31 19.05
CA ARG A 27 -0.03 3.40 18.12
C ARG A 27 -0.84 4.16 17.07
N SER A 28 -1.57 5.20 17.47
CA SER A 28 -2.33 6.05 16.54
C SER A 28 -1.41 6.75 15.53
N GLY A 29 -0.27 7.27 15.98
CA GLY A 29 0.75 7.86 15.11
C GLY A 29 1.38 6.83 14.16
N ALA A 30 1.64 5.60 14.63
CA ALA A 30 2.13 4.51 13.79
C ALA A 30 1.11 4.10 12.72
N ASN A 31 -0.16 3.95 13.10
CA ASN A 31 -1.25 3.62 12.18
C ASN A 31 -1.47 4.71 11.13
N ALA A 32 -1.33 5.99 11.52
CA ALA A 32 -1.41 7.11 10.58
C ALA A 32 -0.31 7.02 9.53
N ARG A 33 0.95 6.81 9.95
CA ARG A 33 2.08 6.64 9.04
C ARG A 33 1.90 5.46 8.09
N GLU A 34 1.42 4.33 8.59
CA GLU A 34 1.18 3.14 7.75
C GLU A 34 0.06 3.36 6.74
N ARG A 35 -0.98 4.11 7.12
CA ARG A 35 -2.03 4.53 6.20
C ARG A 35 -1.47 5.43 5.10
N ASP A 36 -0.62 6.40 5.44
CA ASP A 36 -0.01 7.30 4.46
C ASP A 36 0.92 6.54 3.49
N ARG A 37 1.70 5.59 4.02
CA ARG A 37 2.52 4.67 3.20
C ARG A 37 1.65 3.86 2.23
N THR A 38 0.55 3.29 2.74
CA THR A 38 -0.40 2.52 1.93
C THR A 38 -1.08 3.40 0.87
N GLN A 39 -1.43 4.63 1.22
CA GLN A 39 -2.01 5.61 0.30
C GLN A 39 -1.05 5.92 -0.85
N SER A 40 0.24 6.13 -0.56
CA SER A 40 1.26 6.33 -1.58
C SER A 40 1.34 5.16 -2.57
N VAL A 41 1.30 3.92 -2.08
CA VAL A 41 1.29 2.72 -2.94
C VAL A 41 0.01 2.66 -3.78
N ASN A 42 -1.16 2.94 -3.20
CA ASN A 42 -2.42 2.92 -3.92
C ASN A 42 -2.45 3.99 -5.03
N SER A 43 -1.95 5.19 -4.78
CA SER A 43 -1.82 6.23 -5.80
C SER A 43 -0.89 5.82 -6.95
N ALA A 44 0.21 5.11 -6.67
CA ALA A 44 1.06 4.55 -7.72
C ALA A 44 0.32 3.49 -8.56
N PHE A 45 -0.52 2.66 -7.92
CA PHE A 45 -1.38 1.71 -8.63
C PHE A 45 -2.41 2.43 -9.52
N ASP A 46 -2.97 3.56 -9.09
CA ASP A 46 -3.91 4.35 -9.91
C ASP A 46 -3.24 4.93 -11.15
N VAL A 47 -2.02 5.44 -11.01
CA VAL A 47 -1.20 5.89 -12.16
C VAL A 47 -0.92 4.73 -13.11
N LEU A 48 -0.56 3.56 -12.58
CA LEU A 48 -0.32 2.38 -13.41
C LEU A 48 -1.58 1.95 -14.18
N ARG A 49 -2.75 1.95 -13.54
CA ARG A 49 -4.04 1.63 -14.21
C ARG A 49 -4.33 2.56 -15.37
N ALA A 50 -4.09 3.86 -15.21
CA ALA A 50 -4.35 4.86 -16.25
C ALA A 50 -3.49 4.67 -17.51
N MET A 51 -2.35 3.97 -17.40
CA MET A 51 -1.45 3.69 -18.53
C MET A 51 -1.77 2.36 -19.25
N ILE A 52 -2.64 1.52 -18.69
CA ILE A 52 -3.00 0.22 -19.28
C ILE A 52 -4.22 0.42 -20.19
N PRO A 53 -4.15 0.05 -21.49
CA PRO A 53 -5.29 0.16 -22.38
C PRO A 53 -6.35 -0.89 -22.04
N ILE A 54 -7.55 -0.45 -21.63
CA ILE A 54 -8.70 -1.31 -21.26
C ILE A 54 -10.00 -0.82 -21.89
N ASP A 55 -10.94 -1.74 -22.12
CA ASP A 55 -12.31 -1.47 -22.57
C ASP A 55 -13.31 -2.20 -21.63
N PRO A 56 -14.27 -1.51 -21.00
CA PRO A 56 -14.47 -0.07 -21.01
C PRO A 56 -13.42 0.68 -20.15
N PRO A 57 -13.12 1.95 -20.47
CA PRO A 57 -12.04 2.72 -19.82
C PRO A 57 -12.28 3.02 -18.33
N ASP A 58 -13.52 2.87 -17.86
CA ASP A 58 -13.93 3.05 -16.47
C ASP A 58 -13.87 1.76 -15.64
N ARG A 59 -13.54 0.61 -16.25
CA ARG A 59 -13.37 -0.66 -15.52
C ARG A 59 -12.25 -0.55 -14.50
N LYS A 60 -12.57 -0.83 -13.24
CA LYS A 60 -11.58 -0.86 -12.15
C LYS A 60 -10.85 -2.20 -12.11
N LEU A 61 -9.57 -2.17 -12.44
CA LEU A 61 -8.68 -3.33 -12.34
C LEU A 61 -8.28 -3.62 -10.87
N SER A 62 -8.33 -4.89 -10.46
CA SER A 62 -7.73 -5.33 -9.20
C SER A 62 -6.19 -5.18 -9.22
N LYS A 63 -5.54 -5.26 -8.05
CA LYS A 63 -4.07 -5.14 -7.96
C LYS A 63 -3.36 -6.22 -8.79
N ILE A 64 -3.85 -7.45 -8.76
CA ILE A 64 -3.24 -8.56 -9.52
C ILE A 64 -3.44 -8.38 -11.03
N GLU A 65 -4.66 -8.02 -11.46
CA GLU A 65 -4.93 -7.75 -12.89
C GLU A 65 -4.06 -6.59 -13.39
N THR A 66 -3.91 -5.52 -12.60
CA THR A 66 -3.08 -4.37 -12.97
C THR A 66 -1.63 -4.80 -13.22
N LEU A 67 -1.04 -5.63 -12.34
CA LEU A 67 0.34 -6.10 -12.51
C LEU A 67 0.49 -7.05 -13.70
N GLN A 68 -0.45 -7.97 -13.87
CA GLN A 68 -0.45 -8.90 -15.01
C GLN A 68 -0.56 -8.16 -16.34
N LEU A 69 -1.49 -7.20 -16.45
CA LEU A 69 -1.70 -6.42 -17.66
C LEU A 69 -0.55 -5.47 -17.96
N ALA A 70 0.01 -4.80 -16.95
CA ALA A 70 1.20 -3.98 -17.14
C ALA A 70 2.37 -4.78 -17.74
N THR A 71 2.60 -5.99 -17.23
CA THR A 71 3.66 -6.88 -17.72
C THR A 71 3.41 -7.29 -19.17
N LYS A 72 2.18 -7.71 -19.50
CA LYS A 72 1.79 -8.05 -20.89
C LYS A 72 1.95 -6.85 -21.82
N TYR A 73 1.54 -5.66 -21.38
CA TYR A 73 1.59 -4.45 -22.19
C TYR A 73 3.03 -4.03 -22.50
N ILE A 74 3.93 -4.08 -21.51
CA ILE A 74 5.36 -3.83 -21.72
C ILE A 74 5.94 -4.80 -22.77
N SER A 75 5.65 -6.10 -22.65
CA SER A 75 6.11 -7.11 -23.61
C SER A 75 5.58 -6.86 -25.02
N HIS A 76 4.30 -6.51 -25.15
CA HIS A 76 3.66 -6.20 -26.42
C HIS A 76 4.28 -4.97 -27.09
N LEU A 77 4.48 -3.88 -26.35
CA LEU A 77 5.17 -2.69 -26.87
C LEU A 77 6.61 -3.03 -27.30
N SER A 78 7.31 -3.86 -26.54
CA SER A 78 8.69 -4.29 -26.87
C SER A 78 8.76 -5.07 -28.19
N GLN A 79 7.75 -5.91 -28.47
CA GLN A 79 7.64 -6.65 -29.73
C GLN A 79 7.37 -5.71 -30.91
N ILE A 80 6.43 -4.77 -30.77
CA ILE A 80 6.13 -3.77 -31.81
C ILE A 80 7.38 -2.96 -32.19
N LEU A 81 8.20 -2.60 -31.19
CA LEU A 81 9.39 -1.79 -31.39
C LEU A 81 10.59 -2.57 -31.96
N THR A 82 10.54 -3.90 -32.04
CA THR A 82 11.65 -4.74 -32.51
C THR A 82 11.30 -5.40 -33.87
N PRO A 83 11.55 -4.72 -35.00
CA PRO A 83 11.30 -5.27 -36.33
C PRO A 83 12.29 -6.40 -36.62
N GLY A 84 11.79 -7.64 -36.76
CA GLY A 84 12.60 -8.80 -37.19
C GLY A 84 12.44 -10.08 -36.35
N ASN A 85 11.70 -10.06 -35.25
CA ASN A 85 11.36 -11.28 -34.50
C ASN A 85 10.04 -11.88 -35.01
N ASP A 86 10.09 -12.56 -36.15
CA ASP A 86 9.02 -13.47 -36.64
C ASP A 86 8.96 -14.76 -35.79
N SER A 87 9.02 -14.61 -34.47
CA SER A 87 8.95 -15.71 -33.51
C SER A 87 7.54 -15.80 -32.95
N LYS A 88 6.67 -16.42 -33.75
CA LYS A 88 5.42 -17.09 -33.37
C LYS A 88 5.02 -16.98 -31.89
N GLN A 89 4.32 -15.92 -31.52
CA GLN A 89 3.19 -15.99 -30.60
C GLN A 89 2.14 -15.00 -31.08
N GLU A 90 1.05 -15.51 -31.67
CA GLU A 90 -0.22 -14.79 -31.80
C GLU A 90 -0.78 -14.50 -30.39
N HIS A 91 -0.12 -13.64 -29.62
CA HIS A 91 -0.82 -12.91 -28.58
C HIS A 91 -1.35 -11.66 -29.25
N SER A 92 -2.47 -11.90 -29.91
CA SER A 92 -3.22 -10.92 -30.66
C SER A 92 -3.36 -9.63 -29.85
N PHE A 93 -3.35 -8.50 -30.53
CA PHE A 93 -3.65 -7.17 -30.01
C PHE A 93 -4.83 -7.14 -29.00
N TYR A 94 -5.76 -8.10 -29.10
CA TYR A 94 -6.90 -8.35 -28.21
C TYR A 94 -6.58 -8.97 -26.83
N ASP A 95 -5.34 -9.40 -26.54
CA ASP A 95 -4.95 -9.91 -25.21
C ASP A 95 -4.50 -8.81 -24.23
N VAL A 96 -4.14 -7.63 -24.77
CA VAL A 96 -3.80 -6.44 -23.98
C VAL A 96 -5.05 -5.64 -23.69
N CYS A 97 -5.92 -5.46 -24.69
CA CYS A 97 -7.24 -4.88 -24.50
C CYS A 97 -8.18 -5.99 -23.99
N ILE A 98 -8.31 -6.14 -22.67
CA ILE A 98 -9.24 -7.10 -22.05
C ILE A 98 -10.66 -6.74 -22.47
N TYR A 99 -11.11 -7.25 -23.62
CA TYR A 99 -12.52 -7.43 -23.88
C TYR A 99 -13.03 -8.44 -22.84
N CYS A 100 -13.88 -7.96 -21.95
CA CYS A 100 -14.90 -8.74 -21.25
C CYS A 100 -14.49 -10.12 -20.68
N LEU A 101 -13.46 -10.23 -19.83
CA LEU A 101 -13.51 -11.24 -18.76
C LEU A 101 -14.51 -10.76 -17.69
N THR A 102 -15.81 -10.71 -18.05
CA THR A 102 -16.92 -11.63 -17.70
C THR A 102 -18.28 -10.92 -17.91
N ASN A 103 -18.87 -11.05 -19.10
CA ASN A 103 -20.08 -11.85 -19.35
C ASN A 103 -20.08 -12.22 -20.84
#